data_AF-L0IBC7-F1
#
_entry.id   AF-L0IBC7-F1
#
_cell.length_a   1.000
_cell.length_b   1.000
_cell.length_c   1.000
_cell.angle_alpha   90.00
_cell.angle_beta   90.00
_cell.angle_gamma   90.00
#
_symmetry.space_group_name_H-M   'P 1'
#
loop_
_entity.id
_entity.type
_entity.pdbx_description
1 polymer ?
#
loop_
_entity_poly.entity_id
_entity_poly.type
_entity_poly.pdbx_seq_one_letter_code
_entity_poly.pdbx_strand_id
1 'polypeptide(L)'
;MDAAVESTVLAIPAEMAATRESTALTDVRAHVEPDLVLLPGPDRRPQAVARARQVFEGPVIHPPLGRVDGAVQNHAVGETSIVPVQRATALSKAASTVAEVHADAPNRPVILVCDDVGVSVDQTTLEASLDHADALADVVPAGRSRVTILTGRLPAEYDRCWVLDREDATVRDVREPAANRLDERSEREGAATVSLRLRGVGSIDDYGDSGTVVTMRLGHDASQEYADDDATDGTGVADHWPIRSVDSIGSDAFGIRAVDGVGPKTAQGLADRDVRSRADLLETPVSELAALPGIGASAADRMRQHARVIETGEPRRVTEEALPGSGDADPPLCLDIETDGLSPSIIWQIGVYDPATDNYRAFVERRDPSDPGAVVETFVEWLVGSQSDRTLLTWNGWRFDYKHLGAFVERYVPAYRDPWESIGKRDLYRWAVTDGNAVLPGRTNKLTAVAEALGYERAGTGLDGATTAAAYSRFVRTGEPLDWDRHERYCEDDCRALWAIYDALMDAPMAAHDCDRTPAGQTGLGDFA
;
A
#
# COMPACT_ATOMS: atom_id res chain seq x y z
N MET A 1 -21.58 16.24 11.97
CA MET A 1 -20.73 15.06 12.16
C MET A 1 -19.32 15.55 12.07
N ASP A 2 -18.62 15.66 13.19
CA ASP A 2 -17.18 15.85 13.14
C ASP A 2 -16.60 14.52 12.66
N ALA A 3 -15.86 14.52 11.55
CA ALA A 3 -15.15 13.34 11.10
C ALA A 3 -14.22 12.89 12.23
N ALA A 4 -14.28 11.62 12.61
CA ALA A 4 -13.37 11.08 13.62
C ALA A 4 -11.93 11.39 13.17
N VAL A 5 -11.15 12.03 14.05
CA VAL A 5 -9.76 12.37 13.74
C VAL A 5 -8.97 11.06 13.69
N GLU A 6 -8.70 10.57 12.49
CA GLU A 6 -7.83 9.43 12.29
C GLU A 6 -6.41 9.78 12.73
N SER A 7 -5.76 8.85 13.42
CA SER A 7 -4.37 9.02 13.83
C SER A 7 -3.45 8.18 12.96
N THR A 8 -2.26 8.69 12.66
CA THR A 8 -1.30 8.09 11.74
C THR A 8 -0.04 7.66 12.47
N VAL A 9 0.28 6.37 12.40
CA VAL A 9 1.53 5.81 12.90
C VAL A 9 2.41 5.43 11.73
N LEU A 10 3.66 5.91 11.74
CA LEU A 10 4.64 5.65 10.71
C LEU A 10 5.75 4.75 11.25
N ALA A 11 5.96 3.59 10.65
CA ALA A 11 7.12 2.75 10.90
C ALA A 11 8.20 2.97 9.83
N ILE A 12 9.40 3.36 10.26
CA ILE A 12 10.56 3.58 9.40
C ILE A 12 11.68 2.64 9.84
N PRO A 13 12.30 1.86 8.93
CA PRO A 13 13.42 1.00 9.30
C PRO A 13 14.51 1.81 10.01
N ALA A 14 15.00 1.35 11.17
CA ALA A 14 16.01 2.07 11.93
C ALA A 14 17.31 2.30 11.11
N GLU A 15 17.63 1.38 10.18
CA GLU A 15 18.70 1.53 9.19
C GLU A 15 18.48 2.75 8.27
N MET A 16 17.27 2.92 7.75
CA MET A 16 16.92 4.04 6.88
C MET A 16 17.06 5.38 7.63
N ALA A 17 16.51 5.47 8.85
CA ALA A 17 16.63 6.67 9.68
C ALA A 17 18.09 6.98 10.07
N ALA A 18 18.95 5.95 10.17
CA ALA A 18 20.37 6.13 10.47
C ALA A 18 21.20 6.59 9.26
N THR A 19 20.89 6.10 8.06
CA THR A 19 21.79 6.21 6.90
C THR A 19 21.32 7.17 5.80
N ARG A 20 20.01 7.39 5.63
CA ARG A 20 19.49 8.27 4.58
C ARG A 20 19.75 9.73 4.89
N GLU A 21 19.76 10.60 3.88
CA GLU A 21 19.86 12.05 4.06
C GLU A 21 18.65 12.61 4.82
N SER A 22 18.84 13.70 5.58
CA SER A 22 17.74 14.31 6.34
C SER A 22 16.62 14.86 5.45
N THR A 23 16.93 15.19 4.19
CA THR A 23 15.95 15.57 3.16
C THR A 23 15.00 14.42 2.83
N ALA A 24 15.46 13.17 2.83
CA ALA A 24 14.60 12.01 2.62
C ALA A 24 13.62 11.81 3.78
N LEU A 25 14.07 11.98 5.04
CA LEU A 25 13.17 11.89 6.19
C LEU A 25 12.17 13.05 6.21
N THR A 26 12.59 14.25 5.77
CA THR A 26 11.69 15.41 5.64
C THR A 26 10.63 15.17 4.57
N ASP A 27 11.00 14.55 3.46
CA ASP A 27 10.08 14.14 2.40
C ASP A 27 9.09 13.06 2.90
N VAL A 28 9.54 12.07 3.68
CA VAL A 28 8.64 11.12 4.35
C VAL A 28 7.64 11.85 5.26
N ARG A 29 8.12 12.79 6.08
CA ARG A 29 7.26 13.58 6.98
C ARG A 29 6.20 14.36 6.22
N ALA A 30 6.60 15.06 5.15
CA ALA A 30 5.68 15.85 4.33
C ALA A 30 4.66 14.98 3.59
N HIS A 31 5.02 13.74 3.26
CA HIS A 31 4.11 12.81 2.59
C HIS A 31 3.09 12.17 3.56
N VAL A 32 3.50 11.85 4.78
CA VAL A 32 2.68 11.03 5.70
C VAL A 32 2.02 11.86 6.82
N GLU A 33 2.67 12.92 7.28
CA GLU A 33 2.26 13.72 8.46
C GLU A 33 1.94 12.87 9.70
N PRO A 34 2.90 12.09 10.23
CA PRO A 34 2.62 11.12 11.28
C PRO A 34 2.45 11.75 12.68
N ASP A 35 1.50 11.23 13.45
CA ASP A 35 1.34 11.54 14.87
C ASP A 35 2.40 10.85 15.73
N LEU A 36 2.89 9.69 15.28
CA LEU A 36 3.90 8.90 15.97
C LEU A 36 4.81 8.17 14.98
N VAL A 37 6.11 8.11 15.29
CA VAL A 37 7.11 7.38 14.51
C VAL A 37 7.66 6.18 15.28
N LEU A 38 7.53 5.00 14.72
CA LEU A 38 8.16 3.75 15.16
C LEU A 38 9.43 3.51 14.33
N LEU A 39 10.52 3.15 15.00
CA LEU A 39 11.74 2.66 14.37
C LEU A 39 11.91 1.18 14.69
N PRO A 40 11.25 0.27 13.94
CA PRO A 40 11.41 -1.16 14.13
C PRO A 40 12.84 -1.61 13.85
N GLY A 41 13.27 -2.63 14.59
CA GLY A 41 14.52 -3.34 14.38
C GLY A 41 15.12 -3.84 15.71
N PRO A 42 15.76 -5.02 15.73
CA PRO A 42 16.28 -5.62 16.95
C PRO A 42 17.49 -4.88 17.54
N ASP A 43 18.22 -4.14 16.71
CA ASP A 43 19.47 -3.48 17.09
C ASP A 43 19.23 -2.13 17.76
N ARG A 44 20.03 -1.83 18.78
CA ARG A 44 20.02 -0.50 19.44
C ARG A 44 20.65 0.55 18.52
N ARG A 45 19.83 1.47 17.96
CA ARG A 45 20.30 2.54 17.07
C ARG A 45 19.98 3.95 17.60
N PRO A 46 20.74 4.47 18.58
CA PRO A 46 20.48 5.81 19.16
C PRO A 46 20.62 6.95 18.16
N GLN A 47 21.48 6.81 17.14
CA GLN A 47 21.63 7.80 16.08
C GLN A 47 20.35 7.89 15.23
N ALA A 48 19.72 6.77 14.89
CA ALA A 48 18.46 6.75 14.14
C ALA A 48 17.36 7.53 14.88
N VAL A 49 17.23 7.30 16.20
CA VAL A 49 16.26 8.02 17.04
C VAL A 49 16.56 9.51 17.11
N ALA A 50 17.83 9.89 17.32
CA ALA A 50 18.22 11.29 17.38
C ALA A 50 17.90 12.02 16.06
N ARG A 51 18.18 11.40 14.92
CA ARG A 51 17.90 11.96 13.59
C ARG A 51 16.41 12.06 13.32
N ALA A 52 15.63 11.02 13.62
CA ALA A 52 14.18 11.05 13.48
C ALA A 52 13.57 12.17 14.35
N ARG A 53 14.01 12.36 15.60
CA ARG A 53 13.52 13.45 16.47
C ARG A 53 13.87 14.86 15.99
N GLN A 54 14.86 15.01 15.12
CA GLN A 54 15.17 16.31 14.51
C GLN A 54 14.21 16.66 13.38
N VAL A 55 13.54 15.66 12.80
CA VAL A 55 12.68 15.82 11.63
C VAL A 55 11.20 15.76 12.01
N PHE A 56 10.79 14.78 12.81
CA PHE A 56 9.40 14.53 13.17
C PHE A 56 8.99 15.27 14.45
N GLU A 57 7.77 15.80 14.46
CA GLU A 57 7.25 16.66 15.55
C GLU A 57 6.56 15.86 16.67
N GLY A 58 6.27 14.57 16.44
CA GLY A 58 5.66 13.65 17.40
C GLY A 58 6.63 12.71 18.13
N PRO A 59 6.13 11.80 18.98
CA PRO A 59 6.94 10.80 19.65
C PRO A 59 7.68 9.91 18.64
N VAL A 60 8.97 9.72 18.90
CA VAL A 60 9.81 8.73 18.18
C VAL A 60 10.15 7.61 19.14
N ILE A 61 9.70 6.41 18.81
CA ILE A 61 9.86 5.19 19.58
C ILE A 61 10.80 4.24 18.85
N HIS A 62 11.76 3.68 19.59
CA HIS A 62 12.61 2.59 19.13
C HIS A 62 12.72 1.59 20.28
N PRO A 63 12.02 0.44 20.23
CA PRO A 63 11.86 -0.44 21.38
C PRO A 63 13.18 -0.83 22.07
N PRO A 64 14.27 -1.18 21.36
CA PRO A 64 15.55 -1.54 21.99
C PRO A 64 16.24 -0.45 22.84
N LEU A 65 15.81 0.81 22.74
CA LEU A 65 16.35 1.91 23.58
C LEU A 65 15.54 2.18 24.85
N GLY A 66 14.45 1.44 25.09
CA GLY A 66 13.77 1.49 26.37
C GLY A 66 14.70 1.15 27.54
N ARG A 67 14.34 1.58 28.75
CA ARG A 67 15.07 1.22 29.97
C ARG A 67 14.72 -0.21 30.39
N VAL A 68 15.70 -1.11 30.43
CA VAL A 68 15.51 -2.52 30.83
C VAL A 68 14.86 -2.66 32.21
N ASP A 69 15.17 -1.75 33.13
CA ASP A 69 14.65 -1.73 34.51
C ASP A 69 13.62 -0.64 34.77
N GLY A 70 13.22 0.13 33.74
CA GLY A 70 12.21 1.18 33.86
C GLY A 70 10.80 0.66 33.66
N ALA A 71 9.81 1.43 34.14
CA ALA A 71 8.42 1.22 33.75
C ALA A 71 8.27 1.32 32.23
N VAL A 72 7.46 0.43 31.65
CA VAL A 72 7.09 0.51 30.23
C VAL A 72 6.25 1.76 30.03
N GLN A 73 6.58 2.58 29.04
CA GLN A 73 5.85 3.82 28.77
C GLN A 73 4.65 3.54 27.88
N ASN A 74 3.50 4.15 28.19
CA ASN A 74 2.35 4.18 27.30
C ASN A 74 2.38 5.47 26.47
N HIS A 75 2.13 5.37 25.16
CA HIS A 75 1.98 6.49 24.25
C HIS A 75 0.55 6.49 23.71
N ALA A 76 -0.25 7.48 24.10
CA ALA A 76 -1.58 7.66 23.53
C ALA A 76 -1.47 8.33 22.15
N VAL A 77 -2.11 7.73 21.14
CA VAL A 77 -2.21 8.22 19.77
C VAL A 77 -3.69 8.14 19.38
N GLY A 78 -4.35 9.31 19.37
CA GLY A 78 -5.81 9.39 19.30
C GLY A 78 -6.46 8.58 20.42
N GLU A 79 -7.32 7.64 20.03
CA GLU A 79 -8.01 6.74 20.97
C GLU A 79 -7.24 5.45 21.27
N THR A 80 -6.05 5.25 20.69
CA THR A 80 -5.26 4.02 20.84
C THR A 80 -4.06 4.22 21.76
N SER A 81 -3.76 3.23 22.61
CA SER A 81 -2.55 3.18 23.41
C SER A 81 -1.47 2.34 22.71
N ILE A 82 -0.26 2.88 22.58
CA ILE A 82 0.91 2.19 22.01
C ILE A 82 1.95 1.97 23.12
N VAL A 83 2.32 0.70 23.32
CA VAL A 83 3.17 0.26 24.43
C VAL A 83 4.42 -0.45 23.86
N PRO A 84 5.56 0.23 23.72
CA PRO A 84 6.79 -0.38 23.23
C PRO A 84 7.45 -1.29 24.26
N VAL A 85 7.75 -2.52 23.83
CA VAL A 85 8.38 -3.56 24.63
C VAL A 85 9.74 -3.89 24.03
N GLN A 86 10.80 -3.76 24.82
CA GLN A 86 12.19 -3.89 24.34
C GLN A 86 12.49 -5.27 23.75
N ARG A 87 11.97 -6.32 24.41
CA ARG A 87 12.17 -7.74 24.09
C ARG A 87 11.00 -8.53 24.64
N ALA A 88 10.77 -9.74 24.13
CA ALA A 88 9.70 -10.60 24.61
C ALA A 88 9.81 -10.90 26.12
N THR A 89 11.03 -10.99 26.66
CA THR A 89 11.27 -11.18 28.11
C THR A 89 10.77 -10.02 28.99
N ALA A 90 10.47 -8.85 28.41
CA ALA A 90 9.90 -7.70 29.11
C ALA A 90 8.37 -7.61 29.00
N LEU A 91 7.70 -8.56 28.32
CA LEU A 91 6.23 -8.56 28.16
C LEU A 91 5.50 -8.64 29.51
N SER A 92 6.05 -9.37 30.49
CA SER A 92 5.47 -9.44 31.84
C SER A 92 5.41 -8.06 32.54
N LYS A 93 6.36 -7.17 32.26
CA LYS A 93 6.32 -5.78 32.75
C LYS A 93 5.30 -4.94 31.97
N ALA A 94 5.14 -5.21 30.67
CA ALA A 94 4.13 -4.56 29.86
C ALA A 94 2.71 -4.94 30.31
N ALA A 95 2.50 -6.16 30.81
CA ALA A 95 1.19 -6.62 31.30
C ALA A 95 0.59 -5.67 32.35
N SER A 96 1.39 -5.16 33.29
CA SER A 96 0.95 -4.17 34.27
C SER A 96 0.52 -2.86 33.62
N THR A 97 1.29 -2.35 32.66
CA THR A 97 0.94 -1.13 31.91
C THR A 97 -0.31 -1.33 31.06
N VAL A 98 -0.50 -2.49 30.43
CA VAL A 98 -1.71 -2.83 29.67
C VAL A 98 -2.92 -2.90 30.61
N ALA A 99 -2.77 -3.50 31.80
CA ALA A 99 -3.82 -3.55 32.82
C ALA A 99 -4.19 -2.15 33.34
N GLU A 100 -3.22 -1.27 33.56
CA GLU A 100 -3.45 0.14 33.94
C GLU A 100 -4.23 0.89 32.86
N VAL A 101 -3.81 0.77 31.60
CA VAL A 101 -4.53 1.38 30.46
C VAL A 101 -5.96 0.87 30.38
N HIS A 102 -6.16 -0.44 30.57
CA HIS A 102 -7.49 -1.05 30.54
C HIS A 102 -8.34 -0.63 31.74
N ALA A 103 -7.76 -0.47 32.93
CA ALA A 103 -8.48 0.02 34.11
C ALA A 103 -8.94 1.48 33.93
N ASP A 104 -8.09 2.32 33.35
CA ASP A 104 -8.39 3.74 33.09
C ASP A 104 -9.38 3.93 31.93
N ALA A 105 -9.25 3.13 30.87
CA ALA A 105 -10.09 3.17 29.68
C ALA A 105 -10.34 1.76 29.14
N PRO A 106 -11.38 1.05 29.63
CA PRO A 106 -11.64 -0.35 29.28
C PRO A 106 -11.73 -0.60 27.77
N ASN A 107 -12.29 0.37 27.06
CA ASN A 107 -12.54 0.34 25.62
C ASN A 107 -11.39 0.91 24.78
N ARG A 108 -10.28 1.34 25.39
CA ARG A 108 -9.14 1.83 24.63
C ARG A 108 -8.42 0.65 23.97
N PRO A 109 -8.25 0.63 22.63
CA PRO A 109 -7.40 -0.35 21.97
C PRO A 109 -5.94 -0.23 22.43
N VAL A 110 -5.24 -1.37 22.49
CA VAL A 110 -3.83 -1.43 22.88
C VAL A 110 -3.03 -2.12 21.80
N ILE A 111 -1.96 -1.45 21.38
CA ILE A 111 -0.94 -1.96 20.46
C ILE A 111 0.35 -2.15 21.24
N LEU A 112 0.87 -3.37 21.26
CA LEU A 112 2.21 -3.69 21.73
C LEU A 112 3.20 -3.59 20.56
N VAL A 113 4.37 -2.99 20.78
CA VAL A 113 5.45 -2.98 19.76
C VAL A 113 6.60 -3.82 20.29
N CYS A 114 6.86 -4.98 19.70
CA CYS A 114 7.89 -5.92 20.16
C CYS A 114 8.56 -6.60 18.97
N ASP A 115 9.79 -6.18 18.64
CA ASP A 115 10.57 -6.70 17.50
C ASP A 115 11.17 -8.09 17.75
N ASP A 116 10.90 -8.71 18.90
CA ASP A 116 11.37 -10.07 19.23
C ASP A 116 10.29 -11.14 18.96
N VAL A 117 9.10 -10.72 18.51
CA VAL A 117 8.00 -11.63 18.16
C VAL A 117 8.08 -11.95 16.67
N GLY A 118 8.12 -13.24 16.35
CA GLY A 118 8.11 -13.78 15.00
C GLY A 118 7.24 -15.01 14.89
N VAL A 119 7.28 -15.65 13.73
CA VAL A 119 6.54 -16.88 13.43
C VAL A 119 7.52 -17.87 12.85
N SER A 120 7.43 -19.12 13.30
CA SER A 120 8.17 -20.23 12.71
C SER A 120 7.20 -21.25 12.13
N VAL A 121 7.58 -21.87 11.01
CA VAL A 121 6.79 -22.91 10.35
C VAL A 121 7.64 -24.17 10.26
N ASP A 122 7.16 -25.26 10.85
CA ASP A 122 7.75 -26.57 10.63
C ASP A 122 7.31 -27.06 9.24
N GLN A 123 8.25 -27.12 8.30
CA GLN A 123 7.97 -27.53 6.91
C GLN A 123 7.56 -29.01 6.79
N THR A 124 7.79 -29.82 7.83
CA THR A 124 7.47 -31.25 7.85
C THR A 124 6.04 -31.48 8.30
N THR A 125 5.61 -30.82 9.37
CA THR A 125 4.24 -30.94 9.91
C THR A 125 3.28 -29.91 9.31
N LEU A 126 3.80 -28.88 8.66
CA LEU A 126 3.08 -27.69 8.20
C LEU A 126 2.41 -26.92 9.35
N GLU A 127 2.91 -27.09 10.57
CA GLU A 127 2.43 -26.38 11.74
C GLU A 127 3.19 -25.05 11.91
N ALA A 128 2.44 -23.99 12.16
CA ALA A 128 2.98 -22.68 12.46
C ALA A 128 2.97 -22.47 13.99
N SER A 129 4.06 -21.93 14.53
CA SER A 129 4.15 -21.54 15.93
C SER A 129 4.49 -20.06 16.06
N LEU A 130 4.04 -19.48 17.17
CA LEU A 130 4.26 -18.09 17.52
C LEU A 130 5.40 -18.00 18.53
N ASP A 131 6.43 -17.22 18.21
CA ASP A 131 7.53 -17.00 19.14
C ASP A 131 7.01 -16.34 20.42
N HIS A 132 7.39 -16.89 21.57
CA HIS A 132 7.01 -16.38 22.89
C HIS A 132 5.50 -16.40 23.20
N ALA A 133 4.77 -17.40 22.68
CA ALA A 133 3.33 -17.57 22.93
C ALA A 133 2.94 -17.44 24.42
N ASP A 134 3.64 -18.09 25.35
CA ASP A 134 3.37 -18.02 26.79
C ASP A 134 3.35 -16.57 27.31
N ALA A 135 4.41 -15.81 26.99
CA ALA A 135 4.55 -14.43 27.42
C ALA A 135 3.52 -13.49 26.78
N LEU A 136 3.04 -13.84 25.57
CA LEU A 136 1.99 -13.11 24.86
C LEU A 136 0.58 -13.44 25.36
N ALA A 137 0.33 -14.67 25.82
CA ALA A 137 -0.92 -15.02 26.48
C ALA A 137 -1.05 -14.27 27.82
N ASP A 138 0.04 -14.17 28.58
CA ASP A 138 0.11 -13.51 29.89
C ASP A 138 -0.04 -11.97 29.83
N VAL A 139 0.33 -11.34 28.71
CA VAL A 139 0.28 -9.87 28.60
C VAL A 139 -1.14 -9.32 28.50
N VAL A 140 -2.12 -10.16 28.12
CA VAL A 140 -3.51 -9.75 27.92
C VAL A 140 -4.28 -9.90 29.24
N PRO A 141 -4.74 -8.80 29.87
CA PRO A 141 -5.40 -8.83 31.17
C PRO A 141 -6.66 -9.71 31.16
N ALA A 142 -7.00 -10.29 32.32
CA ALA A 142 -8.28 -10.94 32.53
C ALA A 142 -9.43 -9.96 32.21
N GLY A 143 -10.43 -10.43 31.46
CA GLY A 143 -11.52 -9.58 30.96
C GLY A 143 -11.26 -8.93 29.61
N ARG A 144 -10.03 -9.01 29.09
CA ARG A 144 -9.70 -8.65 27.71
C ARG A 144 -9.36 -9.92 26.92
N SER A 145 -9.83 -9.98 25.67
CA SER A 145 -9.59 -11.11 24.76
C SER A 145 -8.71 -10.72 23.57
N ARG A 146 -8.40 -9.42 23.39
CA ARG A 146 -7.73 -8.91 22.17
C ARG A 146 -6.61 -7.92 22.46
N VAL A 147 -5.48 -8.10 21.78
CA VAL A 147 -4.37 -7.15 21.68
C VAL A 147 -3.74 -7.22 20.28
N THR A 148 -3.25 -6.09 19.79
CA THR A 148 -2.48 -6.02 18.54
C THR A 148 -0.99 -5.96 18.86
N ILE A 149 -0.18 -6.69 18.10
CA ILE A 149 1.27 -6.73 18.22
C ILE A 149 1.87 -6.27 16.90
N LEU A 150 2.71 -5.24 16.94
CA LEU A 150 3.57 -4.81 15.84
C LEU A 150 4.97 -5.38 16.01
N THR A 151 5.53 -5.93 14.94
CA THR A 151 6.90 -6.45 14.93
C THR A 151 7.64 -6.09 13.65
N GLY A 152 8.87 -5.63 13.77
CA GLY A 152 9.80 -5.43 12.67
C GLY A 152 10.40 -6.72 12.09
N ARG A 153 10.15 -7.89 12.70
CA ARG A 153 10.66 -9.19 12.20
C ARG A 153 9.85 -9.78 11.06
N LEU A 154 8.62 -9.31 10.88
CA LEU A 154 7.73 -9.80 9.84
C LEU A 154 7.53 -8.71 8.79
N PRO A 155 7.39 -9.10 7.52
CA PRO A 155 7.22 -8.15 6.44
C PRO A 155 5.88 -7.41 6.57
N ALA A 156 5.78 -6.21 5.97
CA ALA A 156 4.63 -5.32 6.12
C ALA A 156 3.28 -5.95 5.70
N GLU A 157 3.30 -6.96 4.83
CA GLU A 157 2.11 -7.69 4.35
C GLU A 157 1.63 -8.75 5.35
N TYR A 158 2.46 -9.12 6.34
CA TYR A 158 2.07 -10.11 7.32
C TYR A 158 1.01 -9.53 8.26
N ASP A 159 -0.19 -10.10 8.25
CA ASP A 159 -1.29 -9.74 9.16
C ASP A 159 -2.14 -10.97 9.49
N ARG A 160 -2.01 -11.49 10.71
CA ARG A 160 -2.74 -12.69 11.15
C ARG A 160 -3.22 -12.54 12.58
N CYS A 161 -4.40 -13.08 12.85
CA CYS A 161 -4.93 -13.25 14.19
C CYS A 161 -4.59 -14.66 14.68
N TRP A 162 -3.76 -14.73 15.72
CA TRP A 162 -3.40 -15.96 16.42
C TRP A 162 -4.31 -16.14 17.63
N VAL A 163 -4.91 -17.32 17.79
CA VAL A 163 -5.72 -17.66 18.95
C VAL A 163 -4.93 -18.61 19.83
N LEU A 164 -4.63 -18.19 21.05
CA LEU A 164 -3.91 -18.97 22.04
C LEU A 164 -4.85 -19.43 23.15
N ASP A 165 -4.60 -20.63 23.66
CA ASP A 165 -5.11 -21.02 24.97
C ASP A 165 -4.47 -20.17 26.08
N ARG A 166 -5.23 -19.74 27.08
CA ARG A 166 -4.69 -18.89 28.15
C ARG A 166 -3.95 -19.70 29.22
N GLU A 167 -4.26 -20.98 29.40
CA GLU A 167 -3.63 -21.80 30.45
C GLU A 167 -2.26 -22.34 30.02
N ASP A 168 -2.14 -22.77 28.76
CA ASP A 168 -0.91 -23.42 28.25
C ASP A 168 -0.32 -22.74 27.01
N ALA A 169 -0.89 -21.62 26.56
CA ALA A 169 -0.44 -20.83 25.42
C ALA A 169 -0.32 -21.61 24.10
N THR A 170 -0.99 -22.77 24.00
CA THR A 170 -1.03 -23.54 22.76
C THR A 170 -1.80 -22.77 21.68
N VAL A 171 -1.26 -22.79 20.45
CA VAL A 171 -1.94 -22.20 19.30
C VAL A 171 -3.15 -23.06 18.96
N ARG A 172 -4.35 -22.48 19.13
CA ARG A 172 -5.63 -23.11 18.81
C ARG A 172 -6.01 -22.88 17.35
N ASP A 173 -5.71 -21.69 16.84
CA ASP A 173 -6.07 -21.28 15.48
C ASP A 173 -5.20 -20.13 14.96
N VAL A 174 -5.09 -20.01 13.64
CA VAL A 174 -4.47 -18.88 12.94
C VAL A 174 -5.39 -18.45 11.81
N ARG A 175 -5.95 -17.25 11.93
CA ARG A 175 -6.95 -16.72 11.01
C ARG A 175 -6.54 -15.36 10.47
N GLU A 176 -7.21 -14.93 9.41
CA GLU A 176 -7.12 -13.53 8.99
C GLU A 176 -7.82 -12.65 10.03
N PRO A 177 -7.39 -11.40 10.22
CA PRO A 177 -8.13 -10.46 11.03
C PRO A 177 -9.45 -10.16 10.31
N ALA A 178 -10.53 -10.83 10.70
CA ALA A 178 -11.86 -10.46 10.23
C ALA A 178 -12.16 -9.01 10.64
N ALA A 179 -12.81 -8.26 9.76
CA ALA A 179 -13.35 -6.95 10.09
C ALA A 179 -14.45 -7.16 11.15
N ASN A 180 -14.07 -6.94 12.41
CA ASN A 180 -14.92 -6.75 13.59
C ASN A 180 -15.94 -7.83 14.01
N ARG A 181 -16.19 -8.90 13.25
CA ARG A 181 -17.01 -10.00 13.79
C ARG A 181 -16.19 -10.89 14.73
N LEU A 182 -16.56 -10.88 16.01
CA LEU A 182 -16.42 -12.08 16.82
C LEU A 182 -17.07 -13.21 16.03
N ASP A 183 -16.28 -14.21 15.64
CA ASP A 183 -16.86 -15.50 15.33
C ASP A 183 -17.71 -15.89 16.54
N GLU A 184 -18.96 -16.30 16.37
CA GLU A 184 -19.83 -16.71 17.49
C GLU A 184 -19.16 -17.82 18.36
N ARG A 185 -18.13 -18.49 17.80
CA ARG A 185 -17.21 -19.36 18.53
C ARG A 185 -16.38 -18.65 19.59
N SER A 186 -15.80 -17.48 19.31
CA SER A 186 -14.96 -16.74 20.25
C SER A 186 -15.74 -16.20 21.45
N GLU A 187 -17.05 -15.92 21.32
CA GLU A 187 -17.91 -15.62 22.46
C GLU A 187 -18.24 -16.86 23.32
N ARG A 188 -18.37 -18.04 22.69
CA ARG A 188 -18.62 -19.31 23.40
C ARG A 188 -17.36 -19.89 24.06
N GLU A 189 -16.16 -19.55 23.57
CA GLU A 189 -14.87 -20.02 24.10
C GLU A 189 -14.40 -19.25 25.36
N GLY A 190 -15.05 -18.14 25.71
CA GLY A 190 -14.96 -17.51 27.03
C GLY A 190 -13.55 -17.06 27.45
N ALA A 191 -13.35 -16.89 28.76
CA ALA A 191 -12.13 -16.38 29.39
C ALA A 191 -10.86 -17.25 29.19
N ALA A 192 -10.98 -18.38 28.50
CA ALA A 192 -9.95 -19.41 28.34
C ALA A 192 -9.03 -19.20 27.13
N THR A 193 -9.35 -18.29 26.20
CA THR A 193 -8.49 -18.01 25.04
C THR A 193 -8.13 -16.53 24.92
N VAL A 194 -7.04 -16.26 24.20
CA VAL A 194 -6.55 -14.91 23.87
C VAL A 194 -6.35 -14.81 22.36
N SER A 195 -6.93 -13.78 21.75
CA SER A 195 -6.72 -13.43 20.34
C SER A 195 -5.68 -12.33 20.19
N LEU A 196 -4.63 -12.61 19.41
CA LEU A 196 -3.51 -11.72 19.15
C LEU A 196 -3.47 -11.37 17.66
N ARG A 197 -3.69 -10.11 17.27
CA ARG A 197 -3.42 -9.68 15.89
C ARG A 197 -1.94 -9.35 15.76
N LEU A 198 -1.18 -10.20 15.08
CA LEU A 198 0.23 -9.98 14.79
C LEU A 198 0.37 -9.34 13.41
N ARG A 199 0.93 -8.14 13.37
CA ARG A 199 1.16 -7.36 12.15
C ARG A 199 2.66 -7.09 11.98
N GLY A 200 3.17 -7.40 10.81
CA GLY A 200 4.53 -7.03 10.41
C GLY A 200 4.61 -5.55 10.05
N VAL A 201 5.69 -4.90 10.47
CA VAL A 201 6.09 -3.54 10.07
C VAL A 201 7.54 -3.50 9.60
N GLY A 202 8.10 -4.69 9.33
CA GLY A 202 9.46 -4.88 8.83
C GLY A 202 9.56 -4.77 7.32
N SER A 203 10.79 -4.89 6.82
CA SER A 203 11.05 -4.99 5.39
C SER A 203 10.51 -6.31 4.84
N ILE A 204 10.12 -6.31 3.57
CA ILE A 204 10.00 -7.55 2.80
C ILE A 204 11.42 -8.08 2.61
N ASP A 205 11.68 -9.32 3.03
CA ASP A 205 12.91 -10.03 2.67
C ASP A 205 12.79 -10.49 1.21
N ASP A 206 12.89 -9.56 0.25
CA ASP A 206 13.01 -9.88 -1.17
C ASP A 206 14.07 -8.98 -1.80
N TYR A 207 15.23 -9.58 -2.10
CA TYR A 207 16.27 -9.09 -3.02
C TYR A 207 16.38 -7.55 -3.19
N GLY A 208 16.60 -6.83 -2.09
CA GLY A 208 16.76 -5.38 -2.14
C GLY A 208 17.04 -4.77 -0.77
N ASP A 209 18.18 -4.09 -0.65
CA ASP A 209 18.67 -3.40 0.55
C ASP A 209 17.90 -2.11 0.88
N SER A 210 16.65 -2.01 0.44
CA SER A 210 15.79 -0.84 0.61
C SER A 210 14.61 -1.24 1.48
N GLY A 211 14.78 -1.11 2.81
CA GLY A 211 13.69 -1.35 3.75
C GLY A 211 12.40 -0.60 3.40
N THR A 212 11.27 -1.05 3.92
CA THR A 212 9.94 -0.50 3.64
C THR A 212 9.52 0.51 4.71
N VAL A 213 8.96 1.65 4.28
CA VAL A 213 8.26 2.60 5.15
C VAL A 213 6.79 2.17 5.21
N VAL A 214 6.25 2.00 6.41
CA VAL A 214 4.90 1.50 6.63
C VAL A 214 4.07 2.57 7.32
N THR A 215 2.94 2.93 6.73
CA THR A 215 1.97 3.88 7.28
C THR A 215 0.76 3.11 7.77
N MET A 216 0.35 3.34 9.02
CA MET A 216 -0.83 2.72 9.62
C MET A 216 -1.81 3.80 10.03
N ARG A 217 -3.07 3.68 9.58
CA ARG A 217 -4.16 4.56 10.02
C ARG A 217 -4.92 3.88 11.16
N LEU A 218 -5.04 4.59 12.27
CA LEU A 218 -5.73 4.16 13.47
C LEU A 218 -7.09 4.84 13.58
N GLY A 219 -8.12 4.11 14.00
CA GLY A 219 -9.42 4.70 14.34
C GLY A 219 -10.58 3.70 14.39
N HIS A 220 -11.76 4.20 14.78
CA HIS A 220 -12.99 3.41 14.94
C HIS A 220 -13.87 3.37 13.68
N ASP A 221 -14.39 2.19 13.29
CA ASP A 221 -15.05 2.03 11.98
C ASP A 221 -16.52 2.40 12.07
N ALA A 222 -16.78 3.69 11.92
CA ALA A 222 -18.13 4.22 11.89
C ALA A 222 -18.97 3.63 10.73
N SER A 223 -18.35 3.12 9.66
CA SER A 223 -19.10 2.51 8.55
C SER A 223 -19.59 1.09 8.83
N GLN A 224 -19.24 0.53 10.00
CA GLN A 224 -19.73 -0.77 10.48
C GLN A 224 -20.68 -0.67 11.68
N GLU A 225 -21.24 0.52 11.99
CA GLU A 225 -22.46 0.61 12.80
C GLU A 225 -23.64 0.04 11.99
N TYR A 226 -23.70 -1.28 11.87
CA TYR A 226 -24.98 -1.93 11.65
C TYR A 226 -25.81 -1.75 12.93
N ALA A 227 -27.01 -1.23 12.75
CA ALA A 227 -28.01 -1.03 13.79
C ALA A 227 -28.36 -2.35 14.46
N ASP A 228 -27.60 -2.72 15.50
CA ASP A 228 -28.10 -3.60 16.54
C ASP A 228 -28.86 -2.72 17.53
N ASP A 229 -30.18 -2.60 17.30
CA ASP A 229 -31.13 -1.83 18.12
C ASP A 229 -31.24 -2.36 19.59
N ASP A 230 -30.45 -3.39 19.96
CA ASP A 230 -30.46 -4.03 21.29
C ASP A 230 -29.24 -3.67 22.17
N ALA A 231 -28.33 -2.79 21.73
CA ALA A 231 -27.20 -2.33 22.56
C ALA A 231 -27.60 -1.20 23.53
N THR A 232 -28.54 -1.44 24.46
CA THR A 232 -28.93 -0.46 25.49
C THR A 232 -27.98 -0.35 26.68
N ASP A 233 -26.92 -1.15 26.69
CA ASP A 233 -26.05 -1.29 27.86
C ASP A 233 -24.66 -0.82 27.41
N GLY A 234 -24.28 0.39 27.82
CA GLY A 234 -23.00 1.06 27.47
C GLY A 234 -21.73 0.36 27.97
N THR A 235 -21.74 -0.96 28.03
CA THR A 235 -20.66 -1.89 28.36
C THR A 235 -20.01 -2.50 27.12
N GLY A 236 -20.36 -2.06 25.91
CA GLY A 236 -19.75 -2.51 24.67
C GLY A 236 -18.22 -2.37 24.74
N VAL A 237 -17.54 -3.49 24.93
CA VAL A 237 -16.08 -3.59 24.83
C VAL A 237 -15.73 -3.14 23.42
N ALA A 238 -14.70 -2.32 23.26
CA ALA A 238 -14.21 -1.98 21.93
C ALA A 238 -13.66 -3.24 21.24
N ASP A 239 -14.54 -4.00 20.61
CA ASP A 239 -14.27 -5.27 19.92
C ASP A 239 -13.87 -5.03 18.46
N HIS A 240 -13.10 -3.97 18.22
CA HIS A 240 -12.54 -3.69 16.90
C HIS A 240 -11.01 -3.65 16.97
N TRP A 241 -10.37 -4.05 15.88
CA TRP A 241 -8.92 -3.88 15.76
C TRP A 241 -8.60 -2.40 15.47
N PRO A 242 -7.58 -1.80 16.13
CA PRO A 242 -7.31 -0.37 16.01
C PRO A 242 -6.78 0.06 14.64
N ILE A 243 -6.17 -0.86 13.89
CA ILE A 243 -5.55 -0.58 12.59
C ILE A 243 -6.58 -0.77 11.48
N ARG A 244 -6.94 0.33 10.82
CA ARG A 244 -7.91 0.41 9.71
C ARG A 244 -7.28 -0.01 8.39
N SER A 245 -6.16 0.62 8.09
CA SER A 245 -5.44 0.44 6.83
C SER A 245 -3.95 0.49 7.11
N VAL A 246 -3.23 -0.21 6.25
CA VAL A 246 -1.77 -0.23 6.24
C VAL A 246 -1.35 -0.03 4.81
N ASP A 247 -0.51 0.98 4.59
CA ASP A 247 0.17 1.18 3.31
C ASP A 247 1.67 1.01 3.50
N SER A 248 2.34 0.56 2.45
CA SER A 248 3.77 0.28 2.48
C SER A 248 4.45 0.73 1.20
N ILE A 249 5.53 1.50 1.37
CA ILE A 249 6.26 2.14 0.28
C ILE A 249 7.76 1.86 0.49
N GLY A 250 8.47 1.49 -0.58
CA GLY A 250 9.92 1.31 -0.54
C GLY A 250 10.64 2.58 -0.07
N SER A 251 11.67 2.45 0.76
CA SER A 251 12.46 3.60 1.24
C SER A 251 13.22 4.36 0.15
N ASP A 252 13.31 3.80 -1.05
CA ASP A 252 13.80 4.48 -2.24
C ASP A 252 12.79 5.44 -2.85
N ALA A 253 11.49 5.37 -2.53
CA ALA A 253 10.49 6.33 -2.99
C ALA A 253 10.57 7.73 -2.32
N PHE A 254 11.60 7.98 -1.49
CA PHE A 254 11.78 9.21 -0.73
C PHE A 254 13.13 9.89 -0.97
N GLY A 255 13.12 11.22 -0.87
CA GLY A 255 14.27 12.09 -1.13
C GLY A 255 14.74 12.00 -2.58
N ILE A 256 16.04 12.14 -2.80
CA ILE A 256 16.60 12.12 -4.17
C ILE A 256 16.47 10.75 -4.86
N ARG A 257 16.38 9.66 -4.10
CA ARG A 257 16.23 8.30 -4.63
C ARG A 257 14.82 8.02 -5.19
N ALA A 258 13.85 8.87 -4.88
CA ALA A 258 12.50 8.79 -5.45
C ALA A 258 12.51 9.03 -6.97
N VAL A 259 13.56 9.70 -7.47
CA VAL A 259 13.72 10.00 -8.88
C VAL A 259 14.16 8.74 -9.61
N ASP A 260 13.32 8.24 -10.52
CA ASP A 260 13.64 7.22 -11.53
C ASP A 260 15.05 7.39 -12.12
N GLY A 261 15.80 6.30 -12.15
CA GLY A 261 17.22 6.27 -12.50
C GLY A 261 18.19 6.60 -11.35
N VAL A 262 17.72 7.06 -10.18
CA VAL A 262 18.56 7.38 -9.02
C VAL A 262 18.61 6.23 -8.01
N GLY A 263 19.42 5.22 -8.33
CA GLY A 263 19.77 4.16 -7.39
C GLY A 263 20.79 4.60 -6.32
N PRO A 264 21.19 3.71 -5.38
CA PRO A 264 22.16 4.04 -4.32
C PRO A 264 23.48 4.63 -4.84
N LYS A 265 24.04 4.04 -5.91
CA LYS A 265 25.31 4.50 -6.51
C LYS A 265 25.17 5.87 -7.15
N THR A 266 24.06 6.11 -7.86
CA THR A 266 23.77 7.40 -8.48
C THR A 266 23.58 8.47 -7.41
N ALA A 267 22.84 8.17 -6.35
CA ALA A 267 22.64 9.07 -5.22
C ALA A 267 23.97 9.47 -4.57
N GLN A 268 24.89 8.51 -4.38
CA GLN A 268 26.24 8.82 -3.88
C GLN A 268 27.00 9.74 -4.83
N GLY A 269 27.00 9.46 -6.14
CA GLY A 269 27.68 10.29 -7.12
C GLY A 269 27.12 11.71 -7.24
N LEU A 270 25.82 11.88 -7.01
CA LEU A 270 25.16 13.19 -6.90
C LEU A 270 25.58 13.91 -5.61
N ALA A 271 25.60 13.21 -4.47
CA ALA A 271 26.02 13.77 -3.19
C ALA A 271 27.51 14.21 -3.19
N ASP A 272 28.38 13.52 -3.93
CA ASP A 272 29.78 13.90 -4.12
C ASP A 272 29.95 15.23 -4.90
N ARG A 273 28.88 15.69 -5.57
CA ARG A 273 28.76 17.00 -6.23
C ARG A 273 27.83 17.96 -5.48
N ASP A 274 27.55 17.69 -4.21
CA ASP A 274 26.64 18.45 -3.36
C ASP A 274 25.17 18.52 -3.86
N VAL A 275 24.75 17.61 -4.75
CA VAL A 275 23.35 17.42 -5.14
C VAL A 275 22.70 16.39 -4.22
N ARG A 276 22.00 16.84 -3.17
CA ARG A 276 21.46 15.99 -2.09
C ARG A 276 19.93 15.96 -2.03
N SER A 277 19.25 16.81 -2.79
CA SER A 277 17.79 16.94 -2.80
C SER A 277 17.23 16.97 -4.22
N ARG A 278 15.90 16.82 -4.35
CA ARG A 278 15.21 17.02 -5.62
C ARG A 278 15.28 18.48 -6.09
N ALA A 279 15.26 19.43 -5.15
CA ALA A 279 15.45 20.85 -5.47
C ALA A 279 16.85 21.10 -6.07
N ASP A 280 17.90 20.55 -5.46
CA ASP A 280 19.27 20.66 -5.96
C ASP A 280 19.35 20.05 -7.37
N LEU A 281 18.71 18.90 -7.60
CA LEU A 281 18.68 18.23 -8.90
C LEU A 281 18.00 19.09 -9.97
N LEU A 282 16.92 19.81 -9.63
CA LEU A 282 16.22 20.71 -10.53
C LEU A 282 17.05 21.94 -10.91
N GLU A 283 17.84 22.45 -9.97
CA GLU A 283 18.75 23.59 -10.15
C GLU A 283 20.04 23.21 -10.88
N THR A 284 20.44 21.93 -10.82
CA THR A 284 21.66 21.44 -11.49
C THR A 284 21.46 21.36 -13.01
N PRO A 285 22.37 21.93 -13.82
CA PRO A 285 22.28 21.83 -15.29
C PRO A 285 22.37 20.38 -15.80
N VAL A 286 21.62 20.07 -16.86
CA VAL A 286 21.63 18.75 -17.52
C VAL A 286 23.05 18.33 -17.94
N SER A 287 23.86 19.27 -18.42
CA SER A 287 25.24 19.03 -18.85
C SER A 287 26.16 18.58 -17.70
N GLU A 288 25.93 19.09 -16.49
CA GLU A 288 26.69 18.72 -15.29
C GLU A 288 26.26 17.33 -14.79
N LEU A 289 24.95 17.07 -14.76
CA LEU A 289 24.40 15.75 -14.44
C LEU A 289 24.89 14.69 -15.44
N ALA A 290 24.94 15.02 -16.73
CA ALA A 290 25.43 14.14 -17.79
C ALA A 290 26.94 13.89 -17.75
N ALA A 291 27.69 14.65 -16.94
CA ALA A 291 29.12 14.39 -16.70
C ALA A 291 29.35 13.32 -15.61
N LEU A 292 28.29 12.83 -14.95
CA LEU A 292 28.36 11.72 -14.01
C LEU A 292 28.57 10.40 -14.76
N PRO A 293 29.47 9.52 -14.29
CA PRO A 293 29.65 8.19 -14.88
C PRO A 293 28.33 7.41 -14.95
N GLY A 294 27.98 6.96 -16.16
CA GLY A 294 26.76 6.17 -16.39
C GLY A 294 25.48 6.99 -16.57
N ILE A 295 25.54 8.32 -16.53
CA ILE A 295 24.39 9.21 -16.79
C ILE A 295 24.63 9.96 -18.09
N GLY A 296 23.83 9.66 -19.11
CA GLY A 296 23.81 10.43 -20.36
C GLY A 296 22.87 11.63 -20.29
N ALA A 297 22.93 12.52 -21.28
CA ALA A 297 22.08 13.73 -21.33
C ALA A 297 20.58 13.41 -21.25
N SER A 298 20.10 12.38 -21.95
CA SER A 298 18.70 11.97 -21.89
C SER A 298 18.29 11.43 -20.51
N ALA A 299 19.18 10.73 -19.82
CA ALA A 299 18.92 10.25 -18.47
C ALA A 299 18.90 11.40 -17.45
N ALA A 300 19.84 12.35 -17.59
CA ALA A 300 19.87 13.56 -16.78
C ALA A 300 18.62 14.44 -16.97
N ASP A 301 18.16 14.62 -18.21
CA ASP A 301 16.91 15.33 -18.49
C ASP A 301 15.71 14.60 -17.87
N ARG A 302 15.60 13.27 -18.06
CA ARG A 302 14.54 12.46 -17.45
C ARG A 302 14.53 12.55 -15.92
N MET A 303 15.71 12.54 -15.28
CA MET A 303 15.85 12.74 -13.84
C MET A 303 15.27 14.10 -13.40
N ARG A 304 15.59 15.19 -14.10
CA ARG A 304 15.04 16.52 -13.81
C ARG A 304 13.53 16.59 -14.05
N GLN A 305 13.04 16.02 -15.15
CA GLN A 305 11.59 15.97 -15.40
C GLN A 305 10.87 15.18 -14.31
N HIS A 306 11.44 14.06 -13.86
CA HIS A 306 10.81 13.25 -12.82
C HIS A 306 10.85 13.92 -11.44
N ALA A 307 11.97 14.55 -11.08
CA ALA A 307 12.01 15.39 -9.88
C ALA A 307 10.96 16.50 -9.93
N ARG A 308 10.74 17.10 -11.11
CA ARG A 308 9.73 18.15 -11.28
C ARG A 308 8.32 17.62 -11.05
N VAL A 309 7.92 16.53 -11.71
CA VAL A 309 6.55 16.01 -11.55
C VAL A 309 6.26 15.55 -10.13
N ILE A 310 7.25 15.03 -9.39
CA ILE A 310 7.07 14.71 -7.97
C ILE A 310 6.84 15.97 -7.13
N GLU A 311 7.57 17.06 -7.41
CA GLU A 311 7.42 18.33 -6.68
C GLU A 311 6.14 19.09 -7.05
N THR A 312 5.66 18.97 -8.29
CA THR A 312 4.49 19.71 -8.78
C THR A 312 3.18 18.93 -8.71
N GLY A 313 3.21 17.60 -8.65
CA GLY A 313 2.02 16.75 -8.82
C GLY A 313 1.50 16.69 -10.26
N GLU A 314 1.98 17.54 -11.17
CA GLU A 314 1.57 17.58 -12.57
C GLU A 314 2.34 16.55 -13.44
N PRO A 315 1.66 15.70 -14.23
CA PRO A 315 2.31 14.75 -15.12
C PRO A 315 2.88 15.47 -16.36
N ARG A 316 3.80 14.82 -17.07
CA ARG A 316 4.39 15.36 -18.30
C ARG A 316 4.46 14.33 -19.41
N ARG A 317 4.10 14.74 -20.61
CA ARG A 317 4.33 13.95 -21.83
C ARG A 317 5.75 14.17 -22.32
N VAL A 318 6.46 13.09 -22.61
CA VAL A 318 7.85 13.12 -23.09
C VAL A 318 7.90 13.01 -24.61
N THR A 319 6.88 12.41 -25.22
CA THR A 319 6.78 12.19 -26.66
C THR A 319 5.46 12.72 -27.21
N GLU A 320 5.43 13.01 -28.51
CA GLU A 320 4.23 13.40 -29.26
C GLU A 320 3.32 12.20 -29.58
N GLU A 321 3.67 10.99 -29.13
CA GLU A 321 2.86 9.79 -29.35
C GLU A 321 1.45 10.01 -28.81
N ALA A 322 0.42 9.68 -29.59
CA ALA A 322 -0.97 9.89 -29.19
C ALA A 322 -1.33 8.98 -28.01
N LEU A 323 -2.27 9.42 -27.17
CA LEU A 323 -2.75 8.57 -26.08
C LEU A 323 -3.47 7.33 -26.64
N PRO A 324 -3.41 6.20 -25.94
CA PRO A 324 -4.06 4.98 -26.41
C PRO A 324 -5.58 5.14 -26.54
N GLY A 325 -6.10 5.10 -27.77
CA GLY A 325 -7.53 5.24 -28.06
C GLY A 325 -8.00 6.69 -28.28
N SER A 326 -7.11 7.68 -28.24
CA SER A 326 -7.50 9.10 -28.43
C SER A 326 -7.94 9.45 -29.86
N GLY A 327 -7.71 8.55 -30.82
CA GLY A 327 -8.16 8.70 -32.21
C GLY A 327 -9.51 8.02 -32.50
N ASP A 328 -10.08 7.34 -31.52
CA ASP A 328 -11.35 6.62 -31.67
C ASP A 328 -12.54 7.60 -31.56
N ALA A 329 -13.70 7.20 -32.06
CA ALA A 329 -14.89 8.07 -32.07
C ALA A 329 -15.41 8.37 -30.65
N ASP A 330 -15.29 7.39 -29.75
CA ASP A 330 -15.65 7.49 -28.34
C ASP A 330 -14.41 7.19 -27.48
N PRO A 331 -14.32 7.76 -26.27
CA PRO A 331 -13.31 7.38 -25.28
C PRO A 331 -13.23 5.86 -25.07
N PRO A 332 -12.05 5.31 -24.76
CA PRO A 332 -11.93 3.90 -24.44
C PRO A 332 -12.68 3.55 -23.15
N LEU A 333 -13.18 2.32 -23.08
CA LEU A 333 -13.77 1.75 -21.86
C LEU A 333 -12.65 1.37 -20.90
N CYS A 334 -12.70 1.89 -19.67
CA CYS A 334 -11.76 1.52 -18.63
C CYS A 334 -12.18 0.17 -18.03
N LEU A 335 -11.26 -0.79 -17.99
CA LEU A 335 -11.48 -2.16 -17.57
C LEU A 335 -10.53 -2.50 -16.41
N ASP A 336 -11.06 -3.22 -15.43
CA ASP A 336 -10.30 -3.83 -14.34
C ASP A 336 -10.93 -5.18 -13.96
N ILE A 337 -10.14 -6.11 -13.41
CA ILE A 337 -10.60 -7.44 -12.98
C ILE A 337 -10.16 -7.78 -11.55
N GLU A 338 -11.04 -8.46 -10.83
CA GLU A 338 -10.72 -9.07 -9.54
C GLU A 338 -10.62 -10.58 -9.63
N THR A 339 -9.65 -11.12 -8.92
CA THR A 339 -9.31 -12.55 -8.96
C THR A 339 -9.08 -13.12 -7.57
N ASP A 340 -8.97 -14.45 -7.46
CA ASP A 340 -8.61 -15.15 -6.23
C ASP A 340 -7.09 -15.17 -5.97
N GLY A 341 -6.29 -14.51 -6.82
CA GLY A 341 -4.86 -14.30 -6.64
C GLY A 341 -4.10 -14.08 -7.95
N LEU A 342 -2.78 -13.91 -7.87
CA LEU A 342 -1.94 -13.58 -9.03
C LEU A 342 -1.81 -14.71 -10.08
N SER A 343 -2.23 -15.92 -9.74
CA SER A 343 -2.34 -17.06 -10.65
C SER A 343 -3.78 -17.59 -10.57
N PRO A 344 -4.72 -16.87 -11.18
CA PRO A 344 -6.12 -16.98 -10.84
C PRO A 344 -6.72 -18.30 -11.29
N SER A 345 -7.53 -18.90 -10.42
CA SER A 345 -8.42 -20.01 -10.78
C SER A 345 -9.78 -19.51 -11.25
N ILE A 346 -10.15 -18.29 -10.86
CA ILE A 346 -11.39 -17.61 -11.26
C ILE A 346 -11.18 -16.10 -11.42
N ILE A 347 -11.85 -15.51 -12.41
CA ILE A 347 -12.09 -14.05 -12.48
C ILE A 347 -13.51 -13.84 -11.96
N TRP A 348 -13.62 -13.47 -10.69
CA TRP A 348 -14.92 -13.42 -10.02
C TRP A 348 -15.59 -12.06 -10.13
N GLN A 349 -14.85 -11.03 -10.54
CA GLN A 349 -15.44 -9.74 -10.91
C GLN A 349 -14.71 -9.11 -12.10
N ILE A 350 -15.49 -8.51 -13.00
CA ILE A 350 -15.01 -7.69 -14.11
C ILE A 350 -15.75 -6.35 -14.02
N GLY A 351 -15.01 -5.26 -13.86
CA GLY A 351 -15.53 -3.90 -13.84
C GLY A 351 -15.27 -3.18 -15.17
N VAL A 352 -16.26 -2.45 -15.66
CA VAL A 352 -16.13 -1.62 -16.85
C VAL A 352 -16.72 -0.24 -16.60
N TYR A 353 -15.90 0.80 -16.70
CA TYR A 353 -16.32 2.19 -16.67
C TYR A 353 -16.33 2.79 -18.07
N ASP A 354 -17.43 3.44 -18.44
CA ASP A 354 -17.57 4.19 -19.69
C ASP A 354 -17.53 5.70 -19.41
N PRO A 355 -16.41 6.37 -19.71
CA PRO A 355 -16.27 7.82 -19.50
C PRO A 355 -17.21 8.66 -20.37
N ALA A 356 -17.65 8.13 -21.53
CA ALA A 356 -18.54 8.85 -22.43
C ALA A 356 -19.95 9.03 -21.84
N THR A 357 -20.36 8.11 -20.97
CA THR A 357 -21.70 8.08 -20.38
C THR A 357 -21.70 8.17 -18.86
N ASP A 358 -20.51 8.23 -18.24
CA ASP A 358 -20.27 8.15 -16.80
C ASP A 358 -20.95 6.95 -16.11
N ASN A 359 -21.02 5.82 -16.82
CA ASN A 359 -21.65 4.60 -16.31
C ASN A 359 -20.62 3.54 -15.98
N TYR A 360 -20.75 2.94 -14.81
CA TYR A 360 -20.02 1.74 -14.42
C TYR A 360 -20.92 0.51 -14.53
N ARG A 361 -20.33 -0.61 -14.96
CA ARG A 361 -20.97 -1.91 -15.03
C ARG A 361 -20.05 -2.96 -14.43
N ALA A 362 -20.58 -3.72 -13.47
CA ALA A 362 -19.92 -4.87 -12.90
C ALA A 362 -20.53 -6.19 -13.41
N PHE A 363 -19.67 -7.19 -13.59
CA PHE A 363 -20.03 -8.59 -13.81
C PHE A 363 -19.42 -9.38 -12.65
N VAL A 364 -20.24 -10.04 -11.82
CA VAL A 364 -19.79 -10.57 -10.52
C VAL A 364 -20.31 -11.98 -10.28
N GLU A 365 -19.43 -12.87 -9.84
CA GLU A 365 -19.76 -14.23 -9.39
C GLU A 365 -20.25 -14.19 -7.93
N ARG A 366 -21.57 -14.30 -7.75
CA ARG A 366 -22.22 -14.23 -6.41
C ARG A 366 -22.79 -15.57 -5.93
N ARG A 367 -22.80 -16.63 -6.75
CA ARG A 367 -23.62 -17.84 -6.54
C ARG A 367 -22.85 -19.16 -6.63
N ASP A 368 -22.07 -19.36 -7.67
CA ASP A 368 -21.40 -20.64 -7.96
C ASP A 368 -19.91 -20.44 -8.28
N PRO A 369 -19.05 -20.39 -7.26
CA PRO A 369 -17.60 -20.30 -7.45
C PRO A 369 -16.98 -21.52 -8.18
N SER A 370 -17.75 -22.59 -8.39
CA SER A 370 -17.28 -23.76 -9.13
C SER A 370 -17.42 -23.61 -10.65
N ASP A 371 -18.10 -22.55 -11.11
CA ASP A 371 -18.21 -22.17 -12.52
C ASP A 371 -17.37 -20.91 -12.83
N PRO A 372 -16.05 -21.06 -13.10
CA PRO A 372 -15.19 -19.94 -13.46
C PRO A 372 -15.49 -19.32 -14.84
N GLY A 373 -16.43 -19.89 -15.63
CA GLY A 373 -16.79 -19.41 -16.96
C GLY A 373 -17.90 -18.37 -16.97
N ALA A 374 -18.84 -18.43 -16.02
CA ALA A 374 -20.10 -17.67 -16.07
C ALA A 374 -19.93 -16.15 -16.16
N VAL A 375 -19.04 -15.58 -15.33
CA VAL A 375 -18.76 -14.13 -15.33
C VAL A 375 -18.13 -13.69 -16.65
N VAL A 376 -17.17 -14.48 -17.15
CA VAL A 376 -16.46 -14.19 -18.41
C VAL A 376 -17.42 -14.29 -19.59
N GLU A 377 -18.30 -15.30 -19.62
CA GLU A 377 -19.34 -15.43 -20.65
C GLU A 377 -20.23 -14.19 -20.69
N THR A 378 -20.78 -13.81 -19.55
CA THR A 378 -21.71 -12.68 -19.44
C THR A 378 -21.05 -11.36 -19.86
N PHE A 379 -19.79 -11.16 -19.47
CA PHE A 379 -19.00 -9.99 -19.87
C PHE A 379 -18.77 -9.94 -21.38
N VAL A 380 -18.29 -11.04 -21.97
CA VAL A 380 -17.94 -11.07 -23.39
C VAL A 380 -19.18 -11.01 -24.28
N GLU A 381 -20.30 -11.62 -23.87
CA GLU A 381 -21.60 -11.47 -24.51
C GLU A 381 -22.05 -10.02 -24.59
N TRP A 382 -21.94 -9.30 -23.47
CA TRP A 382 -22.28 -7.88 -23.42
C TRP A 382 -21.33 -7.05 -24.29
N LEU A 383 -20.01 -7.28 -24.17
CA LEU A 383 -18.98 -6.55 -24.90
C LEU A 383 -19.16 -6.70 -26.42
N VAL A 384 -19.28 -7.94 -26.90
CA VAL A 384 -19.45 -8.24 -28.33
C VAL A 384 -20.82 -7.79 -28.84
N GLY A 385 -21.87 -7.94 -28.03
CA GLY A 385 -23.23 -7.61 -28.44
C GLY A 385 -23.55 -6.11 -28.44
N SER A 386 -22.88 -5.31 -27.59
CA SER A 386 -23.25 -3.91 -27.34
C SER A 386 -22.11 -2.90 -27.51
N GLN A 387 -20.85 -3.35 -27.50
CA GLN A 387 -19.67 -2.48 -27.44
C GLN A 387 -18.54 -2.95 -28.36
N SER A 388 -18.84 -3.68 -29.44
CA SER A 388 -17.84 -4.31 -30.32
C SER A 388 -16.86 -3.34 -30.97
N ASP A 389 -17.28 -2.09 -31.15
CA ASP A 389 -16.49 -1.04 -31.80
C ASP A 389 -15.71 -0.18 -30.79
N ARG A 390 -15.84 -0.45 -29.49
CA ARG A 390 -15.12 0.27 -28.44
C ARG A 390 -13.76 -0.37 -28.16
N THR A 391 -12.78 0.48 -27.85
CA THR A 391 -11.47 0.06 -27.35
C THR A 391 -11.53 -0.13 -25.82
N LEU A 392 -10.94 -1.21 -25.33
CA LEU A 392 -10.69 -1.43 -23.90
C LEU A 392 -9.34 -0.78 -23.51
N LEU A 393 -9.31 -0.14 -22.34
CA LEU A 393 -8.12 0.43 -21.71
C LEU A 393 -7.95 -0.16 -20.31
N THR A 394 -6.71 -0.51 -19.96
CA THR A 394 -6.33 -1.06 -18.65
C THR A 394 -5.09 -0.37 -18.10
N TRP A 395 -4.85 -0.53 -16.80
CA TRP A 395 -3.55 -0.26 -16.18
C TRP A 395 -2.76 -1.57 -16.07
N ASN A 396 -1.72 -1.76 -16.90
CA ASN A 396 -0.87 -2.96 -16.89
C ASN A 396 -1.59 -4.26 -17.35
N GLY A 397 -2.68 -4.14 -18.11
CA GLY A 397 -3.48 -5.28 -18.53
C GLY A 397 -2.79 -6.26 -19.46
N TRP A 398 -1.74 -5.88 -20.20
CA TRP A 398 -0.98 -6.87 -20.98
C TRP A 398 -0.27 -7.90 -20.11
N ARG A 399 0.10 -7.51 -18.88
CA ARG A 399 0.77 -8.41 -17.93
C ARG A 399 -0.21 -9.13 -17.02
N PHE A 400 -1.46 -8.66 -16.91
CA PHE A 400 -2.47 -9.19 -16.02
C PHE A 400 -3.83 -9.37 -16.70
N ASP A 401 -4.65 -8.33 -16.82
CA ASP A 401 -6.06 -8.38 -17.23
C ASP A 401 -6.28 -9.12 -18.55
N TYR A 402 -5.69 -8.64 -19.65
CA TYR A 402 -5.87 -9.23 -20.98
C TYR A 402 -5.27 -10.63 -21.08
N LYS A 403 -4.17 -10.88 -20.36
CA LYS A 403 -3.55 -12.20 -20.29
C LYS A 403 -4.51 -13.22 -19.66
N HIS A 404 -5.14 -12.85 -18.54
CA HIS A 404 -6.05 -13.75 -17.83
C HIS A 404 -7.42 -13.84 -18.51
N LEU A 405 -8.01 -12.73 -18.94
CA LEU A 405 -9.25 -12.72 -19.71
C LEU A 405 -9.11 -13.54 -21.00
N GLY A 406 -8.03 -13.36 -21.77
CA GLY A 406 -7.80 -14.15 -22.98
C GLY A 406 -7.69 -15.65 -22.72
N ALA A 407 -6.96 -16.04 -21.67
CA ALA A 407 -6.86 -17.45 -21.28
C ALA A 407 -8.20 -18.04 -20.81
N PHE A 408 -9.02 -17.26 -20.10
CA PHE A 408 -10.34 -17.68 -19.65
C PHE A 408 -11.34 -17.77 -20.80
N VAL A 409 -11.30 -16.82 -21.74
CA VAL A 409 -12.11 -16.87 -22.96
C VAL A 409 -11.80 -18.11 -23.78
N GLU A 410 -10.51 -18.40 -24.03
CA GLU A 410 -10.10 -19.58 -24.78
C GLU A 410 -10.54 -20.89 -24.09
N ARG A 411 -10.52 -20.93 -22.75
CA ARG A 411 -10.80 -22.12 -21.97
C ARG A 411 -12.29 -22.39 -21.75
N TYR A 412 -13.04 -21.36 -21.37
CA TYR A 412 -14.41 -21.52 -20.85
C TYR A 412 -15.47 -21.11 -21.87
N VAL A 413 -15.17 -20.15 -22.74
CA VAL A 413 -16.12 -19.63 -23.73
C VAL A 413 -15.50 -19.54 -25.13
N PRO A 414 -14.99 -20.65 -25.68
CA PRO A 414 -14.18 -20.65 -26.91
C PRO A 414 -14.93 -20.12 -28.14
N ALA A 415 -16.26 -20.11 -28.12
CA ALA A 415 -17.08 -19.51 -29.18
C ALA A 415 -16.82 -17.99 -29.35
N TYR A 416 -16.41 -17.31 -28.27
CA TYR A 416 -16.08 -15.88 -28.30
C TYR A 416 -14.58 -15.59 -28.47
N ARG A 417 -13.74 -16.59 -28.75
CA ARG A 417 -12.30 -16.40 -28.97
C ARG A 417 -12.01 -15.38 -30.07
N ASP A 418 -12.53 -15.61 -31.27
CA ASP A 418 -12.26 -14.74 -32.42
C ASP A 418 -12.86 -13.32 -32.22
N PRO A 419 -14.12 -13.18 -31.73
CA PRO A 419 -14.64 -11.88 -31.32
C PRO A 419 -13.76 -11.16 -30.30
N TRP A 420 -13.33 -11.84 -29.23
CA TRP A 420 -12.45 -11.26 -28.21
C TRP A 420 -11.17 -10.74 -28.83
N GLU A 421 -10.49 -11.53 -29.67
CA GLU A 421 -9.24 -11.10 -30.33
C GLU A 421 -9.44 -9.87 -31.23
N SER A 422 -10.63 -9.70 -31.81
CA SER A 422 -10.95 -8.54 -32.66
C SER A 422 -11.19 -7.25 -31.89
N ILE A 423 -11.52 -7.31 -30.59
CA ILE A 423 -11.74 -6.11 -29.76
C ILE A 423 -10.43 -5.33 -29.60
N GLY A 424 -10.50 -4.01 -29.80
CA GLY A 424 -9.38 -3.10 -29.56
C GLY A 424 -8.95 -3.12 -28.09
N LYS A 425 -7.66 -3.37 -27.82
CA LYS A 425 -7.08 -3.40 -26.46
C LYS A 425 -5.90 -2.46 -26.36
N ARG A 426 -5.83 -1.71 -25.26
CA ARG A 426 -4.79 -0.71 -24.97
C ARG A 426 -4.41 -0.74 -23.49
N ASP A 427 -3.18 -0.35 -23.21
CA ASP A 427 -2.62 -0.39 -21.85
C ASP A 427 -1.90 0.92 -21.57
N LEU A 428 -2.45 1.69 -20.62
CA LEU A 428 -1.95 3.02 -20.29
C LEU A 428 -0.62 2.94 -19.55
N TYR A 429 -0.43 1.95 -18.68
CA TYR A 429 0.82 1.75 -17.96
C TYR A 429 1.97 1.45 -18.94
N ARG A 430 1.71 0.58 -19.91
CA ARG A 430 2.70 0.29 -20.95
C ARG A 430 3.07 1.57 -21.72
N TRP A 431 2.07 2.30 -22.21
CA TRP A 431 2.29 3.52 -22.97
C TRP A 431 3.07 4.58 -22.17
N ALA A 432 2.66 4.86 -20.95
CA ALA A 432 3.26 5.92 -20.13
C ALA A 432 4.65 5.51 -19.63
N VAL A 433 4.76 4.34 -19.00
CA VAL A 433 5.92 3.95 -18.20
C VAL A 433 6.89 3.06 -18.99
N THR A 434 6.38 2.01 -19.64
CA THR A 434 7.24 1.02 -20.31
C THR A 434 7.82 1.57 -21.61
N ASP A 435 6.99 2.23 -22.40
CA ASP A 435 7.39 2.85 -23.67
C ASP A 435 7.97 4.26 -23.45
N GLY A 436 7.84 4.81 -22.23
CA GLY A 436 8.50 6.06 -21.82
C GLY A 436 7.85 7.33 -22.40
N ASN A 437 6.56 7.28 -22.75
CA ASN A 437 5.87 8.43 -23.33
C ASN A 437 5.46 9.50 -22.30
N ALA A 438 5.50 9.17 -21.00
CA ALA A 438 5.17 10.12 -19.93
C ALA A 438 6.05 9.93 -18.68
N VAL A 439 6.08 10.97 -17.85
CA VAL A 439 6.60 10.92 -16.48
C VAL A 439 5.46 11.29 -15.53
N LEU A 440 5.27 10.45 -14.51
CA LEU A 440 4.12 10.48 -13.62
C LEU A 440 4.52 10.94 -12.20
N PRO A 441 3.62 11.61 -11.45
CA PRO A 441 3.94 12.21 -10.15
C PRO A 441 3.92 11.20 -8.98
N GLY A 442 3.45 9.97 -9.22
CA GLY A 442 3.30 8.96 -8.17
C GLY A 442 4.64 8.53 -7.57
N ARG A 443 4.66 8.27 -6.25
CA ARG A 443 5.83 7.72 -5.53
C ARG A 443 6.24 6.34 -6.03
N THR A 444 5.27 5.63 -6.60
CA THR A 444 5.46 4.43 -7.41
C THR A 444 4.59 4.57 -8.65
N ASN A 445 4.81 3.72 -9.65
CA ASN A 445 3.92 3.62 -10.82
C ASN A 445 2.74 2.66 -10.58
N LYS A 446 2.35 2.40 -9.33
CA LYS A 446 1.07 1.75 -9.02
C LYS A 446 -0.08 2.70 -9.37
N LEU A 447 -1.21 2.15 -9.80
CA LEU A 447 -2.40 2.92 -10.19
C LEU A 447 -2.79 3.92 -9.09
N THR A 448 -2.97 3.43 -7.87
CA THR A 448 -3.33 4.22 -6.68
C THR A 448 -2.35 5.35 -6.43
N ALA A 449 -1.04 5.07 -6.44
CA ALA A 449 -0.01 6.06 -6.13
C ALA A 449 0.06 7.18 -7.18
N VAL A 450 -0.22 6.88 -8.46
CA VAL A 450 -0.26 7.89 -9.52
C VAL A 450 -1.55 8.71 -9.42
N ALA A 451 -2.70 8.05 -9.28
CA ALA A 451 -3.99 8.72 -9.20
C ALA A 451 -4.07 9.70 -8.00
N GLU A 452 -3.65 9.26 -6.81
CA GLU A 452 -3.62 10.12 -5.61
C GLU A 452 -2.68 11.31 -5.77
N ALA A 453 -1.51 11.11 -6.39
CA ALA A 453 -0.57 12.19 -6.66
C ALA A 453 -1.12 13.24 -7.66
N LEU A 454 -2.10 12.84 -8.49
CA LEU A 454 -2.87 13.74 -9.37
C LEU A 454 -4.07 14.39 -8.68
N GLY A 455 -4.29 14.10 -7.38
CA GLY A 455 -5.42 14.63 -6.61
C GLY A 455 -6.72 13.83 -6.76
N TYR A 456 -6.67 12.61 -7.30
CA TYR A 456 -7.84 11.72 -7.31
C TYR A 456 -8.15 11.22 -5.90
N GLU A 457 -9.37 11.48 -5.42
CA GLU A 457 -9.86 10.99 -4.14
C GLU A 457 -10.43 9.57 -4.30
N ARG A 458 -9.79 8.59 -3.66
CA ARG A 458 -10.22 7.19 -3.65
C ARG A 458 -11.57 7.02 -2.94
N ALA A 459 -12.32 5.98 -3.31
CA ALA A 459 -13.59 5.61 -2.66
C ALA A 459 -13.48 5.16 -1.19
N GLY A 460 -12.26 5.09 -0.63
CA GLY A 460 -12.05 4.80 0.80
C GLY A 460 -12.46 3.39 1.22
N THR A 461 -12.47 2.42 0.31
CA THR A 461 -12.90 1.04 0.62
C THR A 461 -11.95 0.32 1.56
N GLY A 462 -10.70 0.77 1.70
CA GLY A 462 -9.67 0.11 2.51
C GLY A 462 -9.32 -1.30 2.01
N LEU A 463 -9.61 -1.61 0.75
CA LEU A 463 -9.24 -2.86 0.09
C LEU A 463 -7.99 -2.65 -0.77
N ASP A 464 -7.23 -3.73 -0.93
CA ASP A 464 -6.21 -3.90 -1.95
C ASP A 464 -6.39 -5.28 -2.62
N GLY A 465 -5.71 -5.51 -3.74
CA GLY A 465 -5.87 -6.76 -4.49
C GLY A 465 -5.57 -8.04 -3.67
N ALA A 466 -4.66 -7.98 -2.70
CA ALA A 466 -4.34 -9.12 -1.85
C ALA A 466 -5.48 -9.42 -0.85
N THR A 467 -6.04 -8.38 -0.23
CA THR A 467 -7.18 -8.45 0.69
C THR A 467 -8.44 -8.91 -0.04
N THR A 468 -8.66 -8.39 -1.24
CA THR A 468 -9.77 -8.75 -2.14
C THR A 468 -9.70 -10.23 -2.54
N ALA A 469 -8.54 -10.72 -2.98
CA ALA A 469 -8.30 -12.13 -3.31
C ALA A 469 -8.48 -13.07 -2.10
N ALA A 470 -7.98 -12.66 -0.93
CA ALA A 470 -8.09 -13.40 0.31
C ALA A 470 -9.55 -13.52 0.79
N ALA A 471 -10.30 -12.41 0.74
CA ALA A 471 -11.72 -12.37 1.10
C ALA A 471 -12.54 -13.31 0.20
N TYR A 472 -12.29 -13.27 -1.11
CA TYR A 472 -12.95 -14.19 -2.04
C TYR A 472 -12.59 -15.65 -1.79
N SER A 473 -11.29 -15.96 -1.64
CA SER A 473 -10.83 -17.32 -1.29
C SER A 473 -11.48 -17.85 -0.01
N ARG A 474 -11.70 -16.99 1.00
CA ARG A 474 -12.36 -17.34 2.25
C ARG A 474 -13.83 -17.71 2.02
N PHE A 475 -14.55 -16.90 1.25
CA PHE A 475 -15.94 -17.19 0.89
C PHE A 475 -16.07 -18.54 0.18
N VAL A 476 -15.21 -18.82 -0.80
CA VAL A 476 -15.24 -20.11 -1.51
C VAL A 476 -15.04 -21.28 -0.55
N ARG A 477 -14.13 -21.15 0.42
CA ARG A 477 -13.80 -22.22 1.37
C ARG A 477 -14.86 -22.41 2.45
N THR A 478 -15.48 -21.33 2.93
CA THR A 478 -16.27 -21.33 4.17
C THR A 478 -17.76 -21.05 3.95
N GLY A 479 -18.12 -20.48 2.81
CA GLY A 479 -19.46 -19.94 2.54
C GLY A 479 -19.76 -18.62 3.27
N GLU A 480 -18.79 -18.04 4.00
CA GLU A 480 -18.96 -16.74 4.66
C GLU A 480 -19.17 -15.63 3.61
N PRO A 481 -20.30 -14.90 3.61
CA PRO A 481 -20.59 -13.91 2.57
C PRO A 481 -19.55 -12.78 2.50
N LEU A 482 -19.14 -12.40 1.28
CA LEU A 482 -18.42 -11.15 1.06
C LEU A 482 -19.35 -9.95 1.25
N ASP A 483 -18.75 -8.83 1.66
CA ASP A 483 -19.33 -7.51 1.44
C ASP A 483 -19.22 -7.15 -0.05
N TRP A 484 -20.15 -7.66 -0.85
CA TRP A 484 -20.14 -7.51 -2.31
C TRP A 484 -20.10 -6.05 -2.74
N ASP A 485 -20.86 -5.18 -2.09
CA ASP A 485 -20.98 -3.77 -2.48
C ASP A 485 -19.67 -3.01 -2.21
N ARG A 486 -18.91 -3.38 -1.17
CA ARG A 486 -17.57 -2.82 -0.91
C ARG A 486 -16.55 -3.24 -1.98
N HIS A 487 -16.59 -4.49 -2.43
CA HIS A 487 -15.68 -4.99 -3.46
C HIS A 487 -16.05 -4.46 -4.86
N GLU A 488 -17.35 -4.31 -5.14
CA GLU A 488 -17.82 -3.69 -6.38
C GLU A 488 -17.37 -2.23 -6.50
N ARG A 489 -17.46 -1.47 -5.39
CA ARG A 489 -16.93 -0.10 -5.32
C ARG A 489 -15.42 -0.02 -5.46
N TYR A 490 -14.67 -1.03 -5.00
CA TYR A 490 -13.21 -1.04 -5.12
C TYR A 490 -12.77 -1.15 -6.59
N CYS A 491 -13.35 -2.08 -7.35
CA CYS A 491 -13.05 -2.23 -8.78
C CYS A 491 -13.58 -1.04 -9.62
N GLU A 492 -14.74 -0.47 -9.25
CA GLU A 492 -15.23 0.77 -9.87
C GLU A 492 -14.23 1.91 -9.67
N ASP A 493 -13.72 2.07 -8.44
CA ASP A 493 -12.74 3.09 -8.08
C ASP A 493 -11.42 2.92 -8.84
N ASP A 494 -10.96 1.69 -9.08
CA ASP A 494 -9.77 1.44 -9.92
C ASP A 494 -10.03 1.77 -11.40
N CYS A 495 -11.21 1.44 -11.95
CA CYS A 495 -11.58 1.87 -13.31
C CYS A 495 -11.64 3.40 -13.45
N ARG A 496 -12.18 4.10 -12.45
CA ARG A 496 -12.26 5.57 -12.42
C ARG A 496 -10.90 6.22 -12.20
N ALA A 497 -10.06 5.66 -11.34
CA ALA A 497 -8.68 6.10 -11.15
C ALA A 497 -7.87 5.98 -12.44
N LEU A 498 -8.04 4.89 -13.20
CA LEU A 498 -7.43 4.74 -14.52
C LEU A 498 -7.86 5.86 -15.47
N TRP A 499 -9.15 6.17 -15.51
CA TRP A 499 -9.63 7.28 -16.34
C TRP A 499 -9.08 8.63 -15.88
N ALA A 500 -9.00 8.90 -14.56
CA ALA A 500 -8.44 10.15 -14.04
C ALA A 500 -6.98 10.35 -14.47
N ILE A 501 -6.17 9.29 -14.53
CA ILE A 501 -4.79 9.36 -15.05
C ILE A 501 -4.80 9.63 -16.56
N TYR A 502 -5.68 8.94 -17.30
CA TYR A 502 -5.81 9.16 -18.74
C TYR A 502 -6.17 10.61 -19.06
N ASP A 503 -7.15 11.16 -18.35
CA ASP A 503 -7.62 12.54 -18.47
C ASP A 503 -6.51 13.56 -18.16
N ALA A 504 -5.81 13.37 -17.04
CA ALA A 504 -4.67 14.21 -16.68
C ALA A 504 -3.54 14.18 -17.73
N LEU A 505 -3.34 13.04 -18.41
CA LEU A 505 -2.35 12.92 -19.47
C LEU A 505 -2.79 13.55 -20.81
N MET A 506 -4.10 13.66 -21.07
CA MET A 506 -4.59 14.36 -22.26
C MET A 506 -4.23 15.84 -22.24
N ASP A 507 -4.35 16.46 -21.07
CA ASP A 507 -4.04 17.89 -20.87
C ASP A 507 -2.59 18.16 -20.44
N ALA A 508 -1.81 17.10 -20.22
CA ALA A 508 -0.45 17.22 -19.73
C ALA A 508 0.45 17.98 -20.73
N PRO A 509 1.26 18.94 -20.26
CA PRO A 509 2.19 19.64 -21.11
C PRO A 509 3.28 18.70 -21.65
N MET A 510 3.71 18.96 -22.87
CA MET A 510 4.92 18.38 -23.43
C MET A 510 6.13 18.85 -22.63
N ALA A 511 7.01 17.91 -22.25
CA ALA A 511 8.27 18.20 -21.62
C ALA A 511 9.10 19.06 -22.58
N ALA A 512 9.35 20.31 -22.20
CA ALA A 512 10.29 21.14 -22.93
C ALA A 512 11.66 20.46 -22.87
N HIS A 513 12.23 20.16 -24.04
CA HIS A 513 13.64 19.82 -24.12
C HIS A 513 14.44 21.06 -23.71
N ASP A 514 14.97 21.07 -22.49
CA ASP A 514 16.03 22.00 -22.06
C ASP A 514 17.31 21.63 -22.83
N CYS A 515 17.28 21.84 -24.15
CA CYS A 515 18.48 21.99 -24.92
C CYS A 515 19.01 23.37 -24.56
N ASP A 516 19.87 23.40 -23.55
CA ASP A 516 20.66 24.56 -23.18
C ASP A 516 21.58 24.91 -24.38
N ARG A 517 20.99 25.54 -25.40
CA ARG A 517 21.70 26.12 -26.52
C ARG A 517 22.32 27.39 -25.98
N THR A 518 23.51 27.26 -25.41
CA THR A 518 24.41 28.40 -25.28
C THR A 518 24.44 29.10 -26.65
N PRO A 519 24.05 30.39 -26.78
CA PRO A 519 24.23 31.08 -28.04
C PRO A 519 25.73 31.19 -28.25
N ALA A 520 26.27 30.37 -29.16
CA ALA A 520 27.64 30.50 -29.61
C ALA A 520 27.79 31.94 -30.13
N GLY A 521 28.57 32.73 -29.41
CA GLY A 521 28.85 34.11 -29.76
C GLY A 521 29.32 34.20 -31.20
N GLN A 522 28.63 35.02 -31.99
CA GLN A 522 29.16 35.55 -33.22
C GLN A 522 30.41 36.38 -32.87
N THR A 523 31.58 35.76 -32.95
CA THR A 523 32.85 36.47 -33.04
C THR A 523 33.47 36.21 -34.41
N GLY A 524 33.41 37.25 -35.24
CA GLY A 524 34.47 37.61 -36.18
C GLY A 524 34.65 36.76 -37.43
N LEU A 525 34.18 37.31 -38.55
CA LEU A 525 35.00 37.35 -39.76
C LEU A 525 35.09 38.80 -40.19
N GLY A 526 36.20 39.43 -39.78
CA GLY A 526 36.64 40.71 -40.32
C GLY A 526 37.19 40.52 -41.73
N ASP A 527 37.00 41.57 -42.50
CA ASP A 527 37.77 42.02 -43.67
C ASP A 527 39.07 41.27 -43.92
N PHE A 528 39.20 40.67 -45.11
CA PHE A 528 40.42 40.77 -45.89
C PHE A 528 40.08 40.91 -47.38
N ALA A 529 40.79 41.85 -47.99
CA ALA A 529 40.74 42.31 -49.37
C ALA A 529 41.10 41.26 -50.42
#